data_AF-A0A917N190-F1
#
_entry.id   AF-A0A917N190-F1
#
_cell.length_a   1.000
_cell.length_b   1.000
_cell.length_c   1.000
_cell.angle_alpha   90.00
_cell.angle_beta   90.00
_cell.angle_gamma   90.00
#
_symmetry.space_group_name_H-M   'P 1'
#
loop_
_entity.id
_entity.type
_entity.pdbx_description
1 polymer ?
#
loop_
_entity_poly.entity_id
_entity_poly.type
_entity_poly.pdbx_seq_one_letter_code
_entity_poly.pdbx_strand_id
1 'polypeptide(L)'
;MANSFEIDIPRKDHPMSVIVQRREDEKSANVFDLYYCDQLCGCMFQNENSVWIYEPHAHAALLLDAEEIQHLGREIGEHSYNS
;
A
#
# COMPACT_ATOMS: atom_id res chain seq x y z
N MET A 1 -6.77 -8.19 15.52
CA MET A 1 -6.84 -6.93 14.76
C MET A 1 -6.76 -7.32 13.30
N ALA A 2 -7.59 -6.76 12.43
CA ALA A 2 -7.53 -7.12 11.02
C ALA A 2 -6.14 -6.71 10.49
N ASN A 3 -5.35 -7.65 10.00
CA ASN A 3 -4.04 -7.39 9.40
C ASN A 3 -4.16 -6.79 8.00
N SER A 4 -5.39 -6.46 7.59
CA SER A 4 -5.70 -5.80 6.33
C SER A 4 -6.74 -4.70 6.50
N PHE A 5 -6.65 -3.70 5.64
CA PHE A 5 -7.57 -2.57 5.53
C PHE A 5 -7.64 -2.11 4.06
N GLU A 6 -8.69 -1.38 3.71
CA GLU A 6 -8.92 -0.88 2.35
C GLU A 6 -8.59 0.61 2.29
N ILE A 7 -7.91 1.03 1.23
CA ILE A 7 -7.61 2.45 0.95
C ILE A 7 -8.14 2.80 -0.44
N ASP A 8 -8.88 3.90 -0.50
CA ASP A 8 -9.29 4.53 -1.76
C ASP A 8 -8.18 5.46 -2.27
N ILE A 9 -7.69 5.17 -3.48
CA ILE A 9 -6.74 6.01 -4.21
C ILE A 9 -7.52 6.94 -5.15
N PRO A 10 -7.46 8.27 -4.97
CA PRO A 10 -8.18 9.21 -5.81
C PRO A 10 -7.56 9.27 -7.21
N ARG A 11 -8.34 8.96 -8.25
CA ARG A 11 -7.96 9.17 -9.66
C ARG A 11 -8.96 10.07 -10.37
N LYS A 12 -8.54 10.68 -11.47
CA LYS A 12 -9.37 11.62 -12.26
C LYS A 12 -10.65 10.98 -12.82
N ASP A 13 -10.58 9.70 -13.21
CA ASP A 13 -11.71 9.02 -13.85
C ASP A 13 -12.65 8.39 -12.81
N HIS A 14 -12.10 7.57 -11.92
CA HIS A 14 -12.82 6.94 -10.82
C HIS A 14 -11.84 6.61 -9.68
N PRO A 15 -12.25 6.75 -8.41
CA PRO A 15 -11.44 6.27 -7.30
C PRO A 15 -11.19 4.76 -7.45
N MET A 16 -10.01 4.34 -7.03
CA MET A 16 -9.55 2.95 -7.12
C MET A 16 -9.24 2.45 -5.72
N SER A 17 -9.94 1.41 -5.29
CA SER A 17 -9.73 0.82 -3.97
C SER A 17 -8.68 -0.28 -4.02
N VAL A 18 -7.76 -0.26 -3.06
CA VAL A 18 -6.73 -1.30 -2.88
C VAL A 18 -6.83 -1.87 -1.47
N ILE A 19 -6.70 -3.19 -1.37
CA ILE A 19 -6.58 -3.85 -0.07
C ILE A 19 -5.10 -3.84 0.30
N VAL A 20 -4.81 -3.29 1.47
CA VAL A 20 -3.48 -3.27 2.06
C VAL A 20 -3.42 -4.32 3.14
N GLN A 21 -2.43 -5.20 3.08
CA GLN A 21 -2.22 -6.24 4.09
C GLN A 21 -0.80 -6.14 4.66
N ARG A 22 -0.68 -6.01 5.97
CA ARG A 22 0.60 -6.03 6.65
C ARG A 22 1.16 -7.47 6.66
N ARG A 23 2.43 -7.65 6.27
CA ARG A 23 3.09 -8.96 6.39
C ARG A 23 3.33 -9.31 7.85
N GLU A 24 3.04 -10.56 8.22
CA GLU A 24 3.16 -11.05 9.60
C GLU A 24 4.57 -11.53 9.98
N ASP A 25 5.49 -11.59 9.02
CA ASP A 25 6.85 -12.03 9.29
C ASP A 25 7.65 -10.95 10.06
N GLU A 26 8.41 -11.34 11.09
CA GLU A 26 9.18 -10.43 11.96
C GLU A 26 10.23 -9.59 11.21
N LYS A 27 10.74 -10.06 10.08
CA LYS A 27 11.72 -9.36 9.24
C LYS A 27 11.06 -8.37 8.27
N SER A 28 9.78 -8.56 7.95
CA SER A 28 9.00 -7.77 7.01
C SER A 28 7.85 -7.03 7.70
N ALA A 29 7.91 -6.83 9.01
CA ALA A 29 6.83 -6.22 9.79
C ALA A 29 6.46 -4.78 9.36
N ASN A 30 7.28 -4.14 8.51
CA ASN A 30 7.04 -2.81 7.93
C ASN A 30 6.72 -2.86 6.42
N VAL A 31 6.44 -4.05 5.89
CA VAL A 31 6.06 -4.28 4.49
C VAL A 31 4.57 -4.55 4.42
N PHE A 32 3.93 -3.86 3.49
CA PHE A 32 2.50 -3.91 3.25
C PHE A 32 2.25 -4.38 1.83
N ASP A 33 1.64 -5.56 1.68
CA ASP A 33 1.23 -6.08 0.38
C ASP A 33 -0.01 -5.34 -0.11
N LEU A 34 -0.03 -5.03 -1.40
CA LEU A 34 -1.12 -4.36 -2.08
C LEU A 34 -1.86 -5.37 -2.96
N TYR A 35 -3.17 -5.44 -2.78
CA TYR A 35 -4.05 -6.27 -3.59
C TYR A 35 -5.06 -5.40 -4.32
N TYR A 36 -5.15 -5.61 -5.64
CA TYR A 36 -6.14 -4.99 -6.51
C TYR A 36 -6.87 -6.10 -7.28
N CYS A 37 -8.21 -6.08 -7.29
CA CYS A 37 -9.03 -7.16 -7.86
C CYS A 37 -8.60 -8.57 -7.38
N ASP A 38 -8.35 -8.71 -6.07
CA ASP A 38 -7.88 -9.95 -5.41
C ASP A 38 -6.50 -10.46 -5.87
N GLN A 39 -5.74 -9.64 -6.61
CA GLN A 39 -4.40 -9.99 -7.08
C GLN A 39 -3.33 -9.14 -6.41
N LEU A 40 -2.25 -9.80 -5.96
CA LEU A 40 -1.05 -9.12 -5.45
C LEU A 40 -0.40 -8.32 -6.58
N CYS A 41 -0.44 -6.99 -6.45
CA CYS A 41 -0.02 -6.06 -7.50
C CYS A 41 1.23 -5.26 -7.12
N GLY A 42 1.64 -5.30 -5.86
CA GLY A 42 2.87 -4.66 -5.39
C GLY A 42 2.99 -4.71 -3.88
N CYS A 43 3.98 -4.00 -3.35
CA CYS A 43 4.07 -3.73 -1.93
C CYS A 43 4.52 -2.30 -1.66
N MET A 44 4.24 -1.84 -0.44
CA MET A 44 4.68 -0.59 0.13
C MET A 44 5.54 -0.88 1.36
N PHE A 45 6.64 -0.16 1.52
CA PHE A 45 7.43 -0.19 2.74
C PHE A 45 8.04 1.18 3.02
N GLN A 46 8.29 1.44 4.30
CA GLN A 46 8.96 2.67 4.72
C GLN A 46 10.46 2.40 4.89
N ASN A 47 11.31 3.23 4.30
CA ASN A 47 12.75 3.13 4.49
C ASN A 47 13.21 3.81 5.79
N GLU A 48 14.52 3.73 6.09
CA GLU A 48 15.13 4.31 7.30
C GLU A 48 14.97 5.84 7.42
N ASN A 49 14.69 6.54 6.31
CA ASN A 49 14.46 7.99 6.27
C ASN A 49 12.97 8.36 6.34
N SER A 50 12.11 7.41 6.74
CA SER A 50 10.66 7.58 6.81
C SER A 50 9.98 7.85 5.45
N VAL A 51 10.64 7.50 4.34
CA VAL A 51 10.07 7.64 2.99
C VAL A 51 9.37 6.35 2.60
N TRP A 52 8.13 6.47 2.11
CA TRP A 52 7.37 5.37 1.54
C TRP A 52 7.85 5.04 0.14
N ILE A 53 8.14 3.75 -0.08
CA ILE A 53 8.60 3.19 -1.34
C ILE A 53 7.56 2.21 -1.83
N TYR A 54 7.14 2.41 -3.09
CA TYR A 54 6.29 1.48 -3.82
C TYR A 54 7.14 0.58 -4.70
N GLU A 55 7.01 -0.73 -4.53
CA GLU A 55 7.60 -1.73 -5.41
C GLU A 55 6.49 -2.46 -6.18
N PRO A 56 6.33 -2.19 -7.50
CA PRO A 56 5.34 -2.88 -8.30
C PRO A 56 5.76 -4.34 -8.50
N HIS A 57 4.81 -5.26 -8.39
CA HIS A 57 5.04 -6.63 -8.84
C HIS A 57 4.97 -6.69 -10.37
N ALA A 58 5.50 -7.76 -10.98
CA ALA A 58 5.56 -7.94 -12.44
C ALA A 58 4.19 -7.96 -13.15
N HIS A 59 3.08 -7.83 -12.42
CA HIS A 59 1.74 -7.65 -12.98
C HIS A 59 1.43 -6.17 -13.19
N ALA A 60 1.10 -5.80 -14.43
CA ALA A 60 0.72 -4.43 -14.82
C ALA A 60 -0.65 -3.97 -14.24
N ALA A 61 -1.21 -4.70 -13.27
CA ALA A 61 -2.54 -4.45 -12.72
C ALA A 61 -2.62 -3.14 -11.92
N LEU A 62 -1.49 -2.69 -11.36
CA LEU A 62 -1.40 -1.44 -10.61
C LEU A 62 -0.13 -0.70 -11.04
N LEU A 63 -0.31 0.44 -11.69
CA LEU A 63 0.75 1.41 -11.91
C LEU A 63 0.32 2.67 -11.18
N LEU A 64 1.11 3.09 -10.20
CA LEU A 64 0.85 4.27 -9.39
C LEU A 64 1.78 5.40 -9.80
N ASP A 65 1.25 6.62 -9.85
CA ASP A 65 2.07 7.82 -9.96
C ASP A 65 2.58 8.31 -8.59
N ALA A 66 3.38 9.38 -8.59
CA ALA A 66 3.98 9.89 -7.36
C ALA A 66 2.96 10.41 -6.34
N GLU A 67 1.86 11.03 -6.79
CA GLU A 67 0.82 11.55 -5.90
C GLU A 67 0.04 10.40 -5.25
N GLU A 68 -0.26 9.37 -6.04
CA GLU A 68 -0.93 8.16 -5.59
C GLU A 68 -0.09 7.37 -4.58
N ILE A 69 1.22 7.24 -4.81
CA ILE A 69 2.15 6.60 -3.86
C ILE A 69 2.22 7.39 -2.55
N GLN A 70 2.27 8.72 -2.61
CA GLN A 70 2.29 9.57 -1.41
C GLN A 70 1.00 9.45 -0.61
N HIS A 71 -0.14 9.49 -1.27
CA HIS A 71 -1.46 9.28 -0.66
C HIS A 71 -1.52 7.93 0.05
N LEU A 72 -1.17 6.86 -0.66
CA LEU A 72 -1.18 5.50 -0.12
C LEU A 72 -0.25 5.37 1.09
N GLY A 73 0.97 5.90 1.03
CA GLY A 73 1.90 5.87 2.15
C GLY A 73 1.38 6.61 3.38
N ARG A 74 0.74 7.77 3.19
CA ARG A 74 0.13 8.53 4.28
C ARG A 74 -0.97 7.72 4.98
N GLU A 75 -1.92 7.19 4.21
CA GLU A 75 -3.05 6.41 4.74
C GLU A 75 -2.57 5.15 5.47
N ILE A 76 -1.58 4.42 4.92
CA ILE A 76 -0.96 3.27 5.59
C ILE A 76 -0.36 3.69 6.94
N GLY A 77 0.33 4.82 6.98
CA GLY A 77 0.90 5.37 8.21
C GLY A 77 -0.16 5.68 9.27
N GLU A 78 -1.25 6.32 8.86
CA GLU A 78 -2.37 6.66 9.74
C GLU A 78 -3.07 5.40 10.28
N HIS A 79 -3.31 4.39 9.43
CA HIS A 79 -3.94 3.14 9.86
C HIS A 79 -3.03 2.26 10.73
N SER A 80 -1.73 2.22 10.45
CA SER A 80 -0.82 1.24 11.07
C SER A 80 -0.16 1.71 12.37
N TYR A 81 -0.03 3.02 12.58
CA TYR A 81 0.71 3.59 13.72
C TYR A 81 -0.14 4.45 14.66
N ASN A 82 -1.36 4.82 14.27
CA ASN A 82 -2.28 5.58 15.14
C ASN A 82 -3.48 4.76 15.65
N SER A 83 -3.48 3.42 15.47
CA SER A 83 -4.52 2.50 16.00
C SER A 83 -4.06 1.72 17.23
#